data_AF-A0A924M8F1-F1
#
_entry.id   AF-A0A924M8F1-F1
#
_cell.length_a   1.000
_cell.length_b   1.000
_cell.length_c   1.000
_cell.angle_alpha   90.00
_cell.angle_beta   90.00
_cell.angle_gamma   90.00
#
_symmetry.space_group_name_H-M   'P 1'
#
loop_
_entity.id
_entity.type
_entity.pdbx_description
1 polymer ?
#
loop_
_entity_poly.entity_id
_entity_poly.type
_entity_poly.pdbx_seq_one_letter_code
_entity_poly.pdbx_strand_id
1 'polypeptide(L)'
;YDTVLDRVGHIDEDLQPLKELGILIDKDEEGYLLQIFTKPVEDRPTLFYEIIQRKGAKSFGKGNFKALFEALEREQDLRGNL
;
A
#
# COMPACT_ATOMS: atom_id res chain seq x y z
N TYR A 1 -1.68 -6.80 -9.50
CA TYR A 1 -1.14 -5.84 -10.49
C TYR A 1 -1.84 -5.94 -11.82
N ASP A 2 -2.18 -7.14 -12.28
CA ASP A 2 -2.63 -7.33 -13.66
C ASP A 2 -3.96 -6.61 -14.01
N THR A 3 -4.76 -6.24 -13.01
CA THR A 3 -6.00 -5.46 -13.15
C THR A 3 -5.89 -4.02 -12.61
N VAL A 4 -4.70 -3.58 -12.21
CA VAL A 4 -4.56 -2.32 -11.47
C VAL A 4 -4.85 -1.12 -12.35
N LEU A 5 -4.38 -1.14 -13.61
CA LEU A 5 -4.61 -0.06 -14.59
C LEU A 5 -6.08 0.07 -14.97
N ASP A 6 -6.86 -1.01 -14.97
CA ASP A 6 -8.30 -0.93 -15.24
C ASP A 6 -9.02 -0.10 -14.17
N ARG A 7 -8.47 -0.08 -12.94
CA ARG A 7 -9.02 0.65 -11.80
C ARG A 7 -8.48 2.07 -11.70
N VAL A 8 -7.18 2.27 -11.89
CA VAL A 8 -6.52 3.58 -11.66
C VAL A 8 -6.34 4.38 -12.96
N GLY A 9 -6.53 3.74 -14.11
CA GLY A 9 -6.22 4.33 -15.40
C GLY A 9 -4.72 4.47 -15.62
N HIS A 10 -4.33 5.51 -16.35
CA HIS A 10 -2.94 5.81 -16.66
C HIS A 10 -2.17 6.36 -15.45
N ILE A 11 -0.92 5.91 -15.30
CA ILE A 11 0.09 6.43 -14.37
C ILE A 11 1.39 6.69 -15.13
N ASP A 12 2.28 7.51 -14.57
CA ASP A 12 3.52 7.89 -15.24
C ASP A 12 4.64 6.86 -15.04
N GLU A 13 4.58 6.09 -13.95
CA GLU A 13 5.60 5.14 -13.55
C GLU A 13 5.48 3.79 -14.27
N ASP A 14 6.62 3.12 -14.49
CA ASP A 14 6.65 1.74 -15.01
C ASP A 14 6.07 0.77 -13.97
N LEU A 15 5.15 -0.08 -14.42
CA LEU A 15 4.51 -1.08 -13.55
C LEU A 15 5.45 -2.17 -13.08
N GLN A 16 6.49 -2.51 -13.84
CA GLN A 16 7.34 -3.63 -13.48
C GLN A 16 8.10 -3.37 -12.16
N PRO A 17 8.83 -2.25 -12.00
CA PRO A 17 9.45 -1.91 -10.72
C PRO A 17 8.46 -1.80 -9.56
N LEU A 18 7.27 -1.23 -9.81
CA LEU A 18 6.23 -1.13 -8.77
C LEU A 18 5.79 -2.52 -8.29
N LYS A 19 5.59 -3.47 -9.22
CA LYS A 19 5.22 -4.85 -8.92
C LYS A 19 6.31 -5.60 -8.16
N GLU A 20 7.56 -5.43 -8.57
CA GLU A 20 8.72 -6.05 -7.91
C GLU A 20 8.89 -5.56 -6.46
N LEU A 21 8.66 -4.25 -6.23
CA LEU A 21 8.75 -3.64 -4.90
C LEU A 21 7.48 -3.79 -4.06
N GLY A 22 6.37 -4.26 -4.64
CA GLY A 22 5.08 -4.38 -3.97
C GLY A 22 4.42 -3.03 -3.64
N ILE A 23 4.68 -2.00 -4.45
CA ILE A 23 4.13 -0.64 -4.27
C ILE A 23 2.66 -0.57 -4.67
N LEU A 24 1.79 -0.36 -3.70
CA LEU A 24 0.35 -0.26 -3.90
C LEU A 24 -0.02 1.02 -4.65
N ILE A 25 -1.03 0.93 -5.51
CA ILE A 25 -1.50 2.05 -6.36
C ILE A 25 -2.99 2.28 -6.08
N ASP A 26 -3.33 3.51 -5.72
CA ASP A 26 -4.72 3.97 -5.53
C ASP A 26 -4.96 5.31 -6.25
N LYS A 27 -6.24 5.67 -6.46
CA LYS A 27 -6.64 6.87 -7.18
C LYS A 27 -7.87 7.52 -6.57
N ASP A 28 -7.91 8.85 -6.60
CA ASP A 28 -9.11 9.65 -6.37
C ASP A 28 -9.45 10.55 -7.57
N GLU A 29 -10.40 11.46 -7.38
CA GLU A 29 -10.87 12.38 -8.43
C GLU A 29 -9.79 13.35 -8.91
N GLU A 30 -8.78 13.65 -8.08
CA GLU A 30 -7.74 14.64 -8.37
C GLU A 30 -6.44 14.03 -8.88
N GLY A 31 -6.21 12.73 -8.66
CA GLY A 31 -5.04 12.03 -9.18
C GLY A 31 -4.80 10.68 -8.53
N TYR A 32 -3.58 10.17 -8.63
CA TYR A 32 -3.20 8.87 -8.06
C TYR A 32 -2.10 8.99 -7.01
N LEU A 33 -1.94 7.92 -6.24
CA LEU A 33 -0.92 7.80 -5.21
C LEU A 33 -0.30 6.41 -5.20
N LEU A 34 0.98 6.38 -4.86
CA LEU A 34 1.80 5.18 -4.70
C LEU A 34 2.14 5.04 -3.22
N GLN A 35 1.95 3.85 -2.66
CA GLN A 35 2.16 3.57 -1.23
C GLN A 35 2.95 2.30 -1.03
N ILE A 36 3.83 2.31 -0.03
CA ILE A 36 4.45 1.10 0.51
C ILE A 36 4.58 1.24 2.02
N PHE A 37 4.37 0.13 2.72
CA PHE A 37 4.48 0.06 4.17
C PHE A 37 5.67 -0.82 4.54
N THR A 38 6.42 -0.37 5.54
CA THR A 38 7.45 -1.17 6.16
C THR A 38 6.84 -2.24 7.06
N LYS A 39 7.60 -3.30 7.34
CA LYS A 39 7.32 -4.17 8.48
C LYS A 39 7.42 -3.36 9.78
N PRO A 40 6.83 -3.83 10.89
CA PRO A 40 7.05 -3.21 12.18
C PRO A 40 8.54 -3.03 12.46
N VAL A 41 8.92 -1.84 12.94
CA VAL A 41 10.33 -1.49 13.20
C VAL A 41 10.80 -1.92 14.59
N GLU A 42 9.84 -2.23 15.45
CA GLU A 42 10.05 -2.76 16.79
C GLU A 42 9.60 -4.23 16.85
N ASP A 43 10.08 -4.97 17.86
CA ASP A 43 9.65 -6.35 18.11
C ASP A 43 8.14 -6.46 18.36
N ARG A 44 7.57 -5.41 18.98
CA ARG A 44 6.12 -5.27 19.15
C ARG A 44 5.52 -4.62 17.90
N PRO A 45 4.43 -5.17 17.32
CA PRO A 45 3.84 -4.69 16.07
C PRO A 45 3.01 -3.41 16.28
N THR A 46 3.64 -2.34 16.76
CA THR A 46 2.96 -1.09 17.14
C THR A 46 3.37 0.10 16.28
N LEU A 47 4.58 0.07 15.69
CA LEU A 47 5.11 1.15 14.88
C LEU A 47 5.59 0.62 13.53
N PHE A 48 5.13 1.26 12.47
CA PHE A 48 5.58 1.07 11.10
C PHE A 48 5.66 2.42 10.41
N TYR A 49 6.43 2.48 9.33
CA TYR A 49 6.49 3.62 8.42
C TYR A 49 5.71 3.35 7.14
N GLU A 50 5.08 4.41 6.65
CA GLU A 50 4.51 4.52 5.32
C GLU A 50 5.39 5.44 4.47
N ILE A 51 5.67 5.02 3.24
CA ILE A 51 6.22 5.89 2.21
C ILE A 51 5.14 6.10 1.17
N ILE A 52 4.82 7.37 0.90
CA ILE A 52 3.74 7.77 -0.01
C ILE A 52 4.25 8.80 -1.03
N GLN A 53 3.98 8.55 -2.30
CA GLN A 53 4.15 9.51 -3.39
C GLN A 53 2.77 9.89 -3.95
N ARG A 54 2.51 11.19 -4.04
CA ARG A 54 1.23 11.74 -4.52
C ARG A 54 1.43 12.43 -5.86
N LYS A 55 0.55 12.11 -6.80
CA LYS A 55 0.44 12.75 -8.12
C LYS A 55 -0.96 13.35 -8.23
N GLY A 56 -1.17 14.46 -7.52
CA GLY A 56 -2.46 15.16 -7.44
C GLY A 56 -3.41 14.62 -6.37
N ALA A 57 -3.38 13.31 -6.08
CA ALA A 57 -4.29 12.70 -5.12
C ALA A 57 -4.22 13.36 -3.72
N LYS A 58 -5.38 13.64 -3.13
CA LYS A 58 -5.54 14.23 -1.79
C LYS A 58 -6.10 13.26 -0.77
N SER A 59 -6.65 12.14 -1.22
CA SER A 59 -7.19 11.07 -0.37
C SER A 59 -6.09 10.25 0.30
N PHE A 60 -6.47 9.36 1.22
CA PHE A 60 -5.52 8.58 2.03
C PHE A 60 -5.26 7.16 1.49
N GLY A 61 -5.84 6.79 0.34
CA GLY A 61 -5.72 5.42 -0.19
C GLY A 61 -6.40 4.38 0.71
N LYS A 62 -7.70 4.53 1.01
CA LYS A 62 -8.44 3.69 1.99
C LYS A 62 -8.34 2.19 1.69
N GLY A 63 -8.28 1.80 0.41
CA GLY A 63 -8.16 0.40 0.01
C GLY A 63 -6.83 -0.22 0.45
N ASN A 64 -5.74 0.54 0.32
CA ASN A 64 -4.40 0.09 0.67
C ASN A 64 -4.24 -0.10 2.19
N PHE A 65 -4.87 0.78 2.96
CA PHE A 65 -4.83 0.71 4.43
C PHE A 65 -5.53 -0.53 4.99
N LYS A 66 -6.67 -0.93 4.40
CA LYS A 66 -7.36 -2.16 4.80
C LYS A 66 -6.51 -3.41 4.50
N ALA A 67 -5.92 -3.48 3.30
CA ALA A 67 -5.06 -4.60 2.91
C ALA A 67 -3.81 -4.71 3.79
N LEU A 68 -3.26 -3.58 4.24
CA LEU A 68 -2.17 -3.53 5.20
C LEU A 68 -2.56 -4.13 6.55
N PHE A 69 -3.70 -3.69 7.12
CA PHE A 69 -4.17 -4.21 8.41
C PHE A 69 -4.44 -5.71 8.36
N GLU A 70 -5.08 -6.20 7.29
CA GLU A 70 -5.31 -7.65 7.09
C GLU A 70 -4.00 -8.43 6.91
N ALA A 71 -2.93 -7.82 6.40
CA ALA A 71 -1.61 -8.44 6.33
C ALA A 71 -0.93 -8.49 7.71
N LEU A 72 -1.02 -7.41 8.49
CA LEU A 72 -0.50 -7.33 9.86
C LEU A 72 -1.20 -8.31 10.79
N GLU A 73 -2.53 -8.38 10.77
CA GLU A 73 -3.31 -9.32 11.59
C GLU A 73 -2.94 -10.77 11.30
N ARG A 74 -2.81 -11.14 10.01
CA ARG A 74 -2.34 -12.47 9.62
C ARG A 74 -0.93 -12.76 10.13
N GLU A 75 -0.05 -11.77 10.15
CA GLU A 75 1.30 -11.95 10.71
C GLU A 75 1.27 -12.10 12.24
N GLN A 76 0.35 -11.41 12.94
CA GLN A 76 0.15 -11.57 14.37
C GLN A 76 -0.43 -12.95 14.73
N ASP A 77 -1.39 -13.47 13.95
CA ASP A 77 -1.95 -14.82 14.10
C ASP A 77 -0.85 -15.89 14.01
N LEU A 78 0.04 -15.78 13.02
CA LEU A 78 1.15 -16.70 12.82
C LEU A 78 2.17 -16.68 13.98
N ARG A 79 2.26 -15.57 14.72
CA ARG A 79 3.12 -15.41 15.90
C ARG A 79 2.44 -15.89 17.19
N GLY A 80 1.16 -16.29 17.15
CA GLY A 80 0.43 -16.88 18.28
C GLY A 80 -0.01 -15.90 19.36
N ASN A 81 -0.19 -14.62 19.04
CA ASN A 81 -0.55 -13.55 19.99
C ASN A 81 -1.98 -13.02 19.84
N LEU A 82 -2.92 -13.83 19.35
CA LEU A 82 -4.35 -13.50 19.24
C LEU A 82 -5.20 -14.38 20.16
#